data_AF-A0A0C9SR03-F1
#
_entry.id   AF-A0A0C9SR03-F1
#
_cell.length_a   1.000
_cell.length_b   1.000
_cell.length_c   1.000
_cell.angle_alpha   90.00
_cell.angle_beta   90.00
_cell.angle_gamma   90.00
#
_symmetry.space_group_name_H-M   'P 1'
#
loop_
_entity.id
_entity.type
_entity.pdbx_description
1 polymer ?
#
loop_
_entity_poly.entity_id
_entity_poly.type
_entity_poly.pdbx_seq_one_letter_code
_entity_poly.pdbx_strand_id
1 'polypeptide(L)'
;MSAVIGTPSLSRRAQSRVLHELAPARYNIPGKRYDKHLNPNGIINMATAENSLMSTELLEYMHSHLLLTPDHLKYRVAITNGVVDSTEKALPLYINEYAHPVISVTPEHCVPGPGIGALFAQVIWALCNDGDGVLIATVRFPIDGIST
;
A
#
# COMPACT_ATOMS: atom_id res chain seq x y z
N MET A 1 1.42 -9.00 48.67
CA MET A 1 0.66 -9.48 47.50
C MET A 1 1.59 -9.46 46.30
N SER A 2 2.10 -10.63 45.88
CA SER A 2 3.03 -10.73 44.75
C SER A 2 2.23 -10.88 43.46
N ALA A 3 2.41 -9.96 42.50
CA ALA A 3 1.78 -10.05 41.20
C ALA A 3 2.36 -11.26 40.45
N VAL A 4 1.50 -12.22 40.10
CA VAL A 4 1.88 -13.32 39.20
C VAL A 4 2.11 -12.71 37.83
N ILE A 5 3.37 -12.50 37.47
CA ILE A 5 3.76 -12.08 36.13
C ILE A 5 3.54 -13.29 35.23
N GLY A 6 2.38 -13.33 34.57
CA GLY A 6 2.09 -14.32 33.54
C GLY A 6 3.19 -14.30 32.48
N THR A 7 3.50 -15.47 31.93
CA THR A 7 4.45 -15.59 30.83
C THR A 7 4.07 -14.61 29.72
N PRO A 8 5.02 -13.78 29.23
CA PRO A 8 4.73 -12.82 28.18
C PRO A 8 4.19 -13.57 26.96
N SER A 9 3.03 -13.15 26.46
CA SER A 9 2.38 -13.76 25.30
C SER A 9 1.94 -12.69 24.31
N LEU A 10 1.96 -13.03 23.02
CA LEU A 10 1.45 -12.15 21.98
C LEU A 10 -0.06 -11.93 22.16
N SER A 11 -0.61 -10.83 21.65
CA SER A 11 -2.06 -10.65 21.60
C SER A 11 -2.73 -11.79 20.82
N ARG A 12 -4.00 -12.12 21.13
CA ARG A 12 -4.76 -13.15 20.38
C ARG A 12 -4.72 -12.94 18.86
N ARG A 13 -4.79 -11.67 18.41
CA ARG A 13 -4.65 -11.30 16.98
C ARG A 13 -3.27 -11.60 16.41
N ALA A 14 -2.22 -11.30 17.16
CA ALA A 14 -0.86 -11.61 16.74
C ALA A 14 -0.61 -13.13 16.73
N GLN A 15 -1.12 -13.87 17.72
CA GLN A 15 -1.05 -15.33 17.76
C GLN A 15 -1.79 -15.97 16.57
N SER A 16 -3.01 -15.52 16.26
CA SER A 16 -3.76 -16.06 15.12
C SER A 16 -3.09 -15.75 13.77
N ARG A 17 -2.47 -14.58 13.63
CA ARG A 17 -1.70 -14.19 12.44
C ARG A 17 -0.42 -15.01 12.25
N VAL A 18 0.27 -15.36 13.34
CA VAL A 18 1.47 -16.21 13.29
C VAL A 18 1.10 -17.63 12.87
N LEU A 19 -0.05 -18.14 13.32
CA LEU A 19 -0.54 -19.49 12.99
C LEU A 19 -1.08 -19.62 11.56
N HIS A 20 -1.61 -18.54 10.98
CA HIS A 20 -2.09 -18.52 9.59
C HIS A 20 -0.97 -18.43 8.54
N GLU A 21 0.26 -18.74 8.95
CA GLU A 21 1.50 -18.47 8.25
C GLU A 21 1.70 -16.97 7.97
N LEU A 22 2.78 -16.44 8.52
CA LEU A 22 3.61 -15.56 7.71
C LEU A 22 3.88 -16.34 6.43
N ALA A 23 3.08 -16.18 5.39
CA ALA A 23 3.41 -16.73 4.10
C ALA A 23 4.41 -15.75 3.47
N PRO A 24 5.74 -15.99 3.50
CA PRO A 24 6.58 -15.57 2.39
C PRO A 24 6.26 -16.41 1.13
N ALA A 25 5.18 -17.20 1.13
CA ALA A 25 4.86 -18.19 0.11
C ALA A 25 4.07 -17.64 -1.08
N ARG A 26 4.26 -16.37 -1.48
CA ARG A 26 3.59 -15.87 -2.70
C ARG A 26 4.52 -15.54 -3.85
N TYR A 27 5.80 -15.31 -3.60
CA TYR A 27 6.82 -15.25 -4.65
C TYR A 27 8.16 -15.70 -4.09
N ASN A 28 8.26 -16.97 -3.65
CA ASN A 28 9.58 -17.58 -3.57
C ASN A 28 10.05 -17.78 -5.01
N ILE A 29 10.59 -16.72 -5.63
CA ILE A 29 11.24 -16.77 -6.93
C ILE A 29 12.65 -17.29 -6.63
N PRO A 30 12.92 -18.59 -6.80
CA PRO A 30 14.16 -19.16 -6.29
C PRO A 30 15.33 -18.68 -7.14
N GLY A 31 16.35 -18.10 -6.52
CA GLY A 31 17.58 -17.71 -7.21
C GLY A 31 17.59 -16.28 -7.75
N LYS A 32 18.66 -15.96 -8.48
CA LYS A 32 18.92 -14.59 -8.95
C LYS A 32 18.05 -14.25 -10.16
N ARG A 33 17.54 -13.01 -10.20
CA ARG A 33 16.78 -12.48 -11.35
C ARG A 33 17.63 -12.50 -12.61
N TYR A 34 16.96 -12.67 -13.74
CA TYR A 34 17.57 -12.51 -15.06
C TYR A 34 18.19 -11.11 -15.18
N ASP A 35 19.43 -11.06 -15.65
CA ASP A 35 20.07 -9.85 -16.13
C ASP A 35 20.84 -10.22 -17.39
N LYS A 36 20.67 -9.47 -18.48
CA LYS A 36 21.26 -9.80 -19.78
C LYS A 36 22.79 -9.93 -19.75
N HIS A 37 23.47 -9.25 -18.83
CA HIS A 37 24.94 -9.21 -18.73
C HIS A 37 25.48 -9.94 -17.51
N LEU A 38 24.84 -9.74 -16.35
CA LEU A 38 25.32 -10.22 -15.05
C LEU A 38 24.77 -11.61 -14.70
N ASN A 39 23.63 -12.00 -15.27
CA ASN A 39 22.99 -13.28 -14.97
C ASN A 39 22.03 -13.71 -16.10
N PRO A 40 22.55 -14.04 -17.29
CA PRO A 40 21.71 -14.35 -18.46
C PRO A 40 20.88 -15.63 -18.28
N ASN A 41 21.24 -16.48 -17.33
CA ASN A 41 20.49 -17.70 -16.95
C ASN A 41 19.58 -17.49 -15.73
N GLY A 42 19.39 -16.25 -15.30
CA GLY A 42 18.52 -15.92 -14.17
C GLY A 42 17.03 -16.08 -14.47
N ILE A 43 16.21 -16.03 -13.42
CA ILE A 43 14.76 -16.16 -13.57
C ILE A 43 14.16 -14.83 -14.03
N ILE A 44 13.34 -14.88 -15.09
CA ILE A 44 12.50 -13.76 -15.53
C ILE A 44 11.27 -13.70 -14.62
N ASN A 45 11.09 -12.59 -13.93
CA ASN A 45 9.94 -12.38 -13.05
C ASN A 45 8.73 -11.89 -13.85
N MET A 46 7.74 -12.76 -14.04
CA MET A 46 6.43 -12.41 -14.63
C MET A 46 5.30 -12.44 -13.60
N ALA A 47 5.64 -12.60 -12.32
CA ALA A 47 4.69 -12.87 -11.25
C ALA A 47 4.34 -11.60 -10.44
N THR A 48 5.15 -10.55 -10.57
CA THR A 48 4.93 -9.26 -9.89
C THR A 48 4.17 -8.29 -10.78
N ALA A 49 3.07 -7.74 -10.28
CA ALA A 49 2.32 -6.66 -10.93
C ALA A 49 3.01 -5.31 -10.68
N GLU A 50 4.12 -5.06 -11.37
CA GLU A 50 4.89 -3.81 -11.29
C GLU A 50 4.87 -3.11 -12.65
N ASN A 51 4.60 -1.80 -12.66
CA ASN A 51 4.72 -0.98 -13.87
C ASN A 51 6.04 -0.22 -13.84
N SER A 52 7.03 -0.73 -14.57
CA SER A 52 8.34 -0.09 -14.74
C SER A 52 8.49 0.69 -16.05
N LEU A 53 7.40 0.85 -16.82
CA LEU A 53 7.48 1.42 -18.17
C LEU A 53 7.84 2.91 -18.16
N MET A 54 7.48 3.63 -17.10
CA MET A 54 7.71 5.08 -16.97
C MET A 54 8.87 5.44 -16.03
N SER A 55 9.68 4.46 -15.63
CA SER A 55 10.70 4.70 -14.60
C SER A 55 11.73 5.74 -15.02
N THR A 56 12.11 5.77 -16.31
CA THR A 56 13.09 6.73 -16.83
C THR A 56 12.51 8.15 -16.81
N GLU A 57 11.30 8.32 -17.33
CA GLU A 57 10.59 9.60 -17.43
C GLU A 57 10.30 10.18 -16.05
N LEU A 58 9.89 9.33 -15.10
CA LEU A 58 9.70 9.72 -13.70
C LEU A 58 11.02 10.18 -13.06
N LEU A 59 12.12 9.47 -13.28
CA LEU A 59 13.43 9.86 -12.75
C LEU A 59 13.89 11.20 -13.34
N GLU A 60 13.76 11.38 -14.65
CA GLU A 60 14.10 12.64 -15.32
C GLU A 60 13.26 13.80 -14.79
N TYR A 61 11.94 13.61 -14.65
CA TYR A 61 11.03 14.60 -14.10
C TYR A 61 11.41 14.97 -12.66
N MET A 62 11.64 13.96 -11.81
CA MET A 62 11.99 14.19 -10.40
C MET A 62 13.34 14.89 -10.27
N HIS A 63 14.37 14.50 -11.04
CA HIS A 63 15.67 15.17 -10.99
C HIS A 63 15.62 16.62 -11.47
N SER A 64 14.70 16.97 -12.37
CA SER A 64 14.59 18.33 -12.92
C SER A 64 13.60 19.23 -12.18
N HIS A 65 12.60 18.67 -11.48
CA HIS A 65 11.49 19.44 -10.88
C HIS A 65 11.36 19.26 -9.36
N LEU A 66 12.07 18.33 -8.72
CA LEU A 66 11.99 18.14 -7.28
C LEU A 66 12.79 19.21 -6.52
N LEU A 67 12.09 20.24 -6.05
CA LEU A 67 12.64 21.28 -5.17
C LEU A 67 12.22 21.02 -3.72
N LEU A 68 13.11 20.39 -2.94
CA LEU A 68 12.85 20.15 -1.53
C LEU A 68 12.99 21.45 -0.72
N THR A 69 11.97 21.79 0.06
CA THR A 69 11.99 22.87 1.04
C THR A 69 11.98 22.28 2.46
N PRO A 70 12.36 23.05 3.49
CA PRO A 70 12.23 22.60 4.88
C PRO A 70 10.80 22.18 5.27
N ASP A 71 9.77 22.68 4.59
CA ASP A 71 8.38 22.31 4.87
C ASP A 71 8.07 20.85 4.51
N HIS A 72 8.72 20.29 3.48
CA HIS A 72 8.59 18.87 3.13
C HIS A 72 9.16 17.91 4.18
N LEU A 73 9.99 18.42 5.10
CA LEU A 73 10.62 17.63 6.17
C LEU A 73 9.86 17.75 7.51
N LYS A 74 8.70 18.39 7.51
CA LYS A 74 7.86 18.59 8.69
C LYS A 74 6.72 17.58 8.73
N TYR A 75 6.05 17.50 9.88
CA TYR A 75 4.85 16.67 10.04
C TYR A 75 3.74 17.07 9.08
N ARG A 76 2.85 16.12 8.78
CA ARG A 76 1.71 16.24 7.86
C ARG A 76 0.97 17.57 7.98
N VAL A 77 0.65 18.02 9.20
CA VAL A 77 -0.11 19.27 9.41
C VAL A 77 0.57 20.51 8.80
N ALA A 78 1.92 20.55 8.80
CA ALA A 78 2.68 21.64 8.20
C ALA A 78 2.68 21.58 6.67
N ILE A 79 2.43 20.42 6.08
CA ILE A 79 2.33 20.20 4.63
C ILE A 79 0.88 20.44 4.17
N THR A 80 -0.12 20.01 4.93
CA THR A 80 -1.54 20.17 4.57
C THR A 80 -2.05 21.60 4.76
N ASN A 81 -1.59 22.28 5.81
CA ASN A 81 -1.95 23.67 6.10
C ASN A 81 -0.84 24.66 5.70
N GLY A 82 0.21 24.16 5.06
CA GLY A 82 1.32 24.96 4.57
C GLY A 82 1.01 25.65 3.24
N VAL A 83 2.01 26.41 2.77
CA VAL A 83 1.97 27.10 1.48
C VAL A 83 2.38 26.20 0.31
N VAL A 84 2.92 25.01 0.59
CA VAL A 84 3.37 24.08 -0.44
C VAL A 84 2.21 23.20 -0.91
N ASP A 85 2.17 22.93 -2.22
CA ASP A 85 1.19 22.02 -2.79
C ASP A 85 1.42 20.60 -2.30
N SER A 86 0.33 19.96 -1.87
CA SER A 86 0.34 18.60 -1.34
C SER A 86 -0.31 17.64 -2.33
N THR A 87 0.05 16.37 -2.22
CA THR A 87 -0.60 15.29 -2.98
C THR A 87 -2.10 15.21 -2.69
N GLU A 88 -2.55 15.61 -1.49
CA GLU A 88 -3.97 15.70 -1.14
C GLU A 88 -4.73 16.69 -2.04
N LYS A 89 -4.13 17.84 -2.36
CA LYS A 89 -4.73 18.85 -3.26
C LYS A 89 -4.71 18.42 -4.72
N ALA A 90 -3.68 17.69 -5.13
CA ALA A 90 -3.53 17.21 -6.51
C ALA A 90 -4.42 16.01 -6.84
N LEU A 91 -4.77 15.18 -5.84
CA LEU A 91 -5.48 13.92 -6.06
C LEU A 91 -6.87 14.08 -6.73
N PRO A 92 -7.75 15.02 -6.31
CA PRO A 92 -9.00 15.25 -7.00
C PRO A 92 -8.81 15.64 -8.46
N LEU A 93 -7.82 16.49 -8.76
CA LEU A 93 -7.53 16.94 -10.13
C LEU A 93 -7.11 15.74 -11.00
N TYR A 94 -6.17 14.93 -10.49
CA TYR A 94 -5.70 13.74 -11.18
C TYR A 94 -6.83 12.74 -11.45
N ILE A 95 -7.69 12.46 -10.47
CA ILE A 95 -8.79 11.50 -10.65
C ILE A 95 -9.81 12.04 -11.65
N ASN A 96 -10.19 13.31 -11.55
CA ASN A 96 -11.17 13.90 -12.47
C ASN A 96 -10.64 13.95 -13.92
N GLU A 97 -9.34 14.22 -14.09
CA GLU A 97 -8.70 14.29 -15.40
C GLU A 97 -8.58 12.93 -16.07
N TYR A 98 -8.15 11.89 -15.35
CA TYR A 98 -7.82 10.60 -15.99
C TYR A 98 -8.91 9.52 -15.85
N ALA A 99 -9.76 9.59 -14.82
CA ALA A 99 -10.80 8.59 -14.58
C ALA A 99 -12.20 9.04 -15.02
N HIS A 100 -12.39 10.34 -15.31
CA HIS A 100 -13.65 10.94 -15.75
C HIS A 100 -14.88 10.45 -14.98
N PRO A 101 -14.90 10.58 -13.64
CA PRO A 101 -16.00 10.07 -12.83
C PRO A 101 -17.31 10.83 -13.13
N VAL A 102 -18.44 10.14 -13.02
CA VAL A 102 -19.78 10.74 -13.23
C VAL A 102 -20.05 11.88 -12.23
N ILE A 103 -19.56 11.72 -11.00
CA ILE A 103 -19.59 12.75 -9.96
C ILE A 103 -18.14 13.18 -9.72
N SER A 104 -17.87 14.47 -9.89
CA SER A 104 -16.53 15.02 -9.68
C SER A 104 -16.03 14.75 -8.26
N VAL A 105 -14.79 14.25 -8.16
CA VAL A 105 -14.10 14.07 -6.88
C VAL A 105 -13.67 15.44 -6.36
N THR A 106 -13.95 15.72 -5.09
CA THR A 106 -13.54 16.94 -4.39
C THR A 106 -12.48 16.61 -3.33
N PRO A 107 -11.78 17.61 -2.76
CA PRO A 107 -10.83 17.37 -1.68
C PRO A 107 -11.44 16.64 -0.48
N GLU A 108 -12.71 16.89 -0.16
CA GLU A 108 -13.43 16.28 0.97
C GLU A 108 -13.67 14.78 0.77
N HIS A 109 -13.59 14.28 -0.47
CA HIS A 109 -13.70 12.86 -0.80
C HIS A 109 -12.36 12.12 -0.70
N CYS A 110 -11.25 12.82 -0.44
CA CYS A 110 -9.90 12.28 -0.50
C CYS A 110 -9.28 12.10 0.89
N VAL A 111 -8.75 10.90 1.15
CA VAL A 111 -7.98 10.61 2.37
C VAL A 111 -6.66 9.95 1.98
N PRO A 112 -5.49 10.55 2.24
CA PRO A 112 -4.22 9.89 1.99
C PRO A 112 -3.94 8.83 3.05
N GLY A 113 -3.25 7.77 2.64
CA GLY A 113 -2.80 6.74 3.56
C GLY A 113 -1.60 5.96 3.04
N PRO A 114 -1.01 5.11 3.90
CA PRO A 114 0.24 4.42 3.60
C PRO A 114 -0.01 3.19 2.72
N GLY A 115 -0.37 3.43 1.46
CA GLY A 115 -0.60 2.40 0.46
C GLY A 115 -1.94 1.68 0.60
N ILE A 116 -2.32 0.98 -0.46
CA ILE A 116 -3.66 0.41 -0.62
C ILE A 116 -4.02 -0.66 0.41
N GLY A 117 -3.06 -1.48 0.85
CA GLY A 117 -3.31 -2.53 1.84
C GLY A 117 -3.71 -1.99 3.21
N ALA A 118 -3.05 -0.91 3.66
CA ALA A 118 -3.39 -0.24 4.91
C ALA A 118 -4.73 0.50 4.79
N LEU A 119 -4.98 1.16 3.66
CA LEU A 119 -6.25 1.83 3.38
C LEU A 119 -7.42 0.84 3.38
N PHE A 120 -7.28 -0.34 2.75
CA PHE A 120 -8.29 -1.39 2.82
C PHE A 120 -8.57 -1.83 4.26
N ALA A 121 -7.53 -2.08 5.05
CA ALA A 121 -7.70 -2.44 6.44
C ALA A 121 -8.43 -1.36 7.26
N GLN A 122 -8.14 -0.08 7.00
CA GLN A 122 -8.84 1.05 7.63
C GLN A 122 -10.31 1.13 7.23
N VAL A 123 -10.63 0.94 5.95
CA VAL A 123 -12.01 0.92 5.46
C VAL A 123 -12.80 -0.24 6.09
N ILE A 124 -12.23 -1.45 6.13
CA ILE A 124 -12.86 -2.60 6.78
C ILE A 124 -13.07 -2.35 8.26
N TRP A 125 -12.07 -1.78 8.95
CA TRP A 125 -12.23 -1.40 10.35
C TRP A 125 -13.43 -0.45 10.49
N ALA A 126 -13.47 0.64 9.70
CA ALA A 126 -14.46 1.69 9.84
C ALA A 126 -15.91 1.23 9.52
N LEU A 127 -16.07 0.22 8.67
CA LEU A 127 -17.38 -0.21 8.17
C LEU A 127 -17.91 -1.50 8.80
N CYS A 128 -17.05 -2.35 9.38
CA CYS A 128 -17.41 -3.69 9.83
C CYS A 128 -17.13 -3.89 11.32
N ASN A 129 -18.03 -4.58 12.01
CA ASN A 129 -17.82 -5.11 13.35
C ASN A 129 -17.34 -6.56 13.31
N ASP A 130 -16.91 -7.06 14.47
CA ASP A 130 -16.58 -8.48 14.64
C ASP A 130 -17.80 -9.35 14.30
N GLY A 131 -17.66 -10.19 13.27
CA GLY A 131 -18.71 -11.09 12.78
C GLY A 131 -19.36 -10.65 11.48
N ASP A 132 -19.14 -9.40 11.04
CA ASP A 132 -19.61 -8.93 9.73
C ASP A 132 -18.81 -9.57 8.59
N GLY A 133 -19.43 -9.66 7.41
CA GLY A 133 -18.84 -10.19 6.19
C GLY A 133 -18.77 -9.15 5.08
N VAL A 134 -17.82 -9.33 4.15
CA VAL A 134 -17.66 -8.50 2.95
C VAL A 134 -17.77 -9.37 1.71
N LEU A 135 -18.58 -8.96 0.74
CA LEU A 135 -18.69 -9.65 -0.54
C LEU A 135 -17.50 -9.26 -1.43
N ILE A 136 -16.81 -10.26 -1.99
CA ILE A 136 -15.69 -10.08 -2.91
C ILE A 136 -15.91 -10.98 -4.12
N ALA A 137 -15.72 -10.45 -5.33
CA ALA A 137 -15.81 -11.24 -6.56
C ALA A 137 -14.78 -12.38 -6.56
N THR A 138 -15.11 -13.50 -7.21
CA THR A 138 -14.30 -14.73 -7.19
C THR A 138 -12.98 -14.60 -7.94
N VAL A 139 -12.94 -13.78 -9.01
CA VAL A 139 -11.69 -13.34 -9.62
C VAL A 139 -11.20 -12.09 -8.87
N ARG A 140 -10.25 -12.30 -7.98
CA ARG A 140 -9.71 -11.28 -7.09
C ARG A 140 -8.21 -11.43 -6.93
N PHE A 141 -7.57 -10.38 -6.44
CA PHE A 141 -6.25 -10.52 -5.83
C PHE A 141 -6.33 -11.61 -4.76
N PRO A 142 -5.44 -12.62 -4.77
CA PRO A 142 -5.50 -13.69 -3.78
C PRO A 142 -5.49 -13.07 -2.38
N ILE A 143 -6.46 -13.41 -1.53
CA ILE A 143 -6.42 -13.09 -0.10
C ILE A 143 -6.47 -14.43 0.61
N ASP A 144 -5.42 -14.78 1.35
CA ASP A 144 -5.36 -16.05 2.07
C ASP A 144 -6.52 -16.15 3.07
N GLY A 145 -7.13 -17.32 3.19
CA GLY A 145 -8.15 -17.61 4.21
C GLY A 145 -9.61 -17.46 3.80
N ILE A 146 -9.93 -17.19 2.53
CA ILE A 146 -11.29 -17.37 2.00
C ILE A 146 -11.26 -18.61 1.09
N SER A 147 -11.68 -19.75 1.63
CA SER A 147 -11.94 -20.95 0.85
C SER A 147 -13.11 -20.68 -0.09
N THR A 148 -12.92 -20.92 -1.38
CA THR A 148 -14.03 -21.25 -2.29
C THR A 148 -14.63 -22.58 -1.90
#